data_AF-A0A353J9D9-F1
#
_entry.id   AF-A0A353J9D9-F1
#
_cell.length_a   1.000
_cell.length_b   1.000
_cell.length_c   1.000
_cell.angle_alpha   90.00
_cell.angle_beta   90.00
_cell.angle_gamma   90.00
#
_symmetry.space_group_name_H-M   'P 1'
#
loop_
_entity.id
_entity.type
_entity.pdbx_description
1 polymer ?
#
loop_
_entity_poly.entity_id
_entity_poly.type
_entity_poly.pdbx_seq_one_letter_code
_entity_poly.pdbx_strand_id
1 'polypeptide(L)'
;MFCKQCGKEIDNDASFCSFCGAKVTLRKSDSNKNARKVVFSGEVHKCPNCGEVLKAFETKCSSCGYELRGNNVGSSSIEGLIKAISNTKSINEKRELISTFYIPNTKEDIYEFFTMAISQINIKNPCSMSWCSKIEQTLIKAKLCFENTEEYNFLEEKYNEKKRRYESEKWIKRIKRILIYTGLVILIALGITGIVFGLYKAKNYDSIDESPYFALVFFGYFGAIASIGGIIAYSIVTFVKRRYFENYGNNVCEFVNSNDEKAIVVERRKN
;
A
#
# COMPACT_ATOMS: atom_id res chain seq x y z
N MET A 1 49.38 -45.02 23.45
CA MET A 1 48.33 -44.22 24.16
C MET A 1 48.04 -44.86 25.52
N PHE A 2 47.44 -44.17 26.51
CA PHE A 2 47.16 -44.80 27.84
C PHE A 2 45.68 -45.14 28.04
N CYS A 3 45.40 -46.26 28.70
CA CYS A 3 44.04 -46.69 29.05
C CYS A 3 43.41 -45.71 30.03
N LYS A 4 42.24 -45.14 29.70
CA LYS A 4 41.51 -44.24 30.60
C LYS A 4 40.99 -44.92 31.88
N GLN A 5 40.90 -46.25 31.87
CA GLN A 5 40.35 -47.02 32.98
C GLN A 5 41.41 -47.63 33.90
N CYS A 6 42.60 -47.98 33.39
CA CYS A 6 43.66 -48.59 34.21
C CYS A 6 45.04 -47.94 34.08
N GLY A 7 45.18 -46.87 33.30
CA GLY A 7 46.40 -46.07 33.18
C GLY A 7 47.58 -46.74 32.44
N LYS A 8 47.45 -48.01 32.03
CA LYS A 8 48.53 -48.75 31.35
C LYS A 8 48.62 -48.36 29.86
N GLU A 9 49.83 -48.40 29.32
CA GLU A 9 50.08 -48.10 27.91
C GLU A 9 49.43 -49.16 27.00
N ILE A 10 48.87 -48.68 25.89
CA ILE A 10 48.14 -49.44 24.88
C ILE A 10 48.82 -49.18 23.53
N ASP A 11 49.04 -50.26 22.78
CA ASP A 11 49.50 -50.24 21.39
C ASP A 11 48.54 -49.49 20.47
N ASN A 12 49.09 -48.81 19.46
CA ASN A 12 48.35 -47.83 18.66
C ASN A 12 47.16 -48.40 17.84
N ASP A 13 47.09 -49.73 17.67
CA ASP A 13 46.03 -50.42 16.90
C ASP A 13 45.17 -51.38 17.75
N ALA A 14 45.32 -51.38 19.08
CA ALA A 14 44.56 -52.29 19.94
C ALA A 14 43.10 -51.82 20.11
N SER A 15 42.15 -52.71 19.82
CA SER A 15 40.70 -52.45 20.01
C SER A 15 40.26 -52.53 21.47
N PHE A 16 41.07 -53.18 22.32
CA PHE A 16 40.83 -53.35 23.75
C PHE A 16 42.15 -53.25 24.51
N CYS A 17 42.09 -52.79 25.76
CA CYS A 17 43.25 -52.78 26.63
C CYS A 17 43.59 -54.22 27.07
N SER A 18 44.80 -54.67 26.76
CA SER A 18 45.29 -56.02 27.07
C SER A 18 45.34 -56.35 28.57
N PHE A 19 45.28 -55.34 29.44
CA PHE A 19 45.40 -55.52 30.88
C PHE A 19 44.05 -55.54 31.62
N CYS A 20 43.10 -54.68 31.23
CA CYS A 20 41.81 -54.57 31.93
C CYS A 20 40.59 -54.92 31.05
N GLY A 21 40.80 -55.23 29.77
CA GLY A 21 39.74 -55.56 28.82
C GLY A 21 38.87 -54.39 28.36
N ALA A 22 39.15 -53.15 28.79
CA ALA A 22 38.37 -51.99 28.41
C ALA A 22 38.48 -51.68 26.91
N LYS A 23 37.35 -51.42 26.24
CA LYS A 23 37.31 -51.08 24.80
C LYS A 23 37.97 -49.74 24.53
N VAL A 24 38.85 -49.71 23.54
CA VAL A 24 39.56 -48.51 23.12
C VAL A 24 38.77 -47.87 21.97
N THR A 25 38.08 -46.76 22.25
CA THR A 25 37.45 -45.95 21.21
C THR A 25 38.52 -45.11 20.51
N LEU A 26 39.17 -45.70 19.50
CA LEU A 26 39.90 -44.93 18.51
C LEU A 26 38.89 -43.97 17.87
N ARG A 27 39.04 -42.66 18.10
CA ARG A 27 38.36 -41.65 17.29
C ARG A 27 39.02 -41.67 15.91
N LYS A 28 38.70 -42.69 15.11
CA LYS A 28 38.76 -42.52 13.66
C LYS A 28 37.79 -41.37 13.39
N SER A 29 38.31 -40.32 12.76
CA SER A 29 37.52 -39.23 12.24
C SER A 29 36.56 -39.84 11.22
N ASP A 30 35.40 -40.27 11.70
CA ASP A 30 34.32 -40.78 10.88
C ASP A 30 33.84 -39.62 10.03
N SER A 31 34.42 -39.54 8.83
CA SER A 31 33.88 -38.82 7.69
C SER A 31 32.55 -39.45 7.36
N ASN A 32 31.54 -39.01 8.11
CA ASN A 32 30.15 -39.39 7.96
C ASN A 32 29.67 -38.85 6.62
N LYS A 33 29.84 -39.64 5.55
CA LYS A 33 29.38 -39.34 4.18
C LYS A 33 27.85 -39.29 4.04
N ASN A 34 27.10 -39.35 5.14
CA ASN A 34 25.66 -39.11 5.20
C ASN A 34 25.27 -38.16 6.35
N ALA A 35 26.08 -37.14 6.64
CA ALA A 35 25.65 -36.07 7.54
C ALA A 35 24.57 -35.23 6.84
N ARG A 36 23.33 -35.24 7.39
CA ARG A 36 22.24 -34.34 6.98
C ARG A 36 22.75 -32.90 6.95
N LYS A 37 22.80 -32.28 5.78
CA LYS A 37 23.16 -30.86 5.63
C LYS A 37 22.02 -30.01 6.22
N VAL A 38 22.23 -29.49 7.42
CA VAL A 38 21.30 -28.54 8.04
C VAL A 38 21.61 -27.17 7.43
N VAL A 39 20.74 -26.70 6.54
CA VAL A 39 20.82 -25.33 6.00
C VAL A 39 19.94 -24.45 6.89
N PHE A 40 20.58 -23.67 7.77
CA PHE A 40 19.89 -22.62 8.51
C PHE A 40 19.51 -21.50 7.52
N SER A 41 18.22 -21.13 7.48
CA SER A 41 17.72 -20.02 6.68
C SER A 41 17.23 -18.92 7.61
N GLY A 42 17.89 -17.76 7.56
CA GLY A 42 17.53 -16.57 8.35
C GLY A 42 18.45 -16.27 9.54
N GLU A 43 18.09 -15.23 10.28
CA GLU A 43 18.78 -14.76 11.48
C GLU A 43 17.99 -15.12 12.74
N VAL A 44 18.68 -15.42 13.84
CA VAL A 44 18.05 -15.68 15.14
C VAL A 44 18.29 -14.50 16.06
N HIS A 45 17.26 -13.72 16.34
CA HIS A 45 17.32 -12.63 17.30
C HIS A 45 17.21 -13.17 18.73
N LYS A 46 18.25 -12.93 19.53
CA LYS A 46 18.31 -13.37 20.94
C LYS A 46 18.34 -12.18 21.88
N CYS A 47 17.78 -12.35 23.06
CA CYS A 47 17.85 -11.37 24.13
C CYS A 47 19.31 -11.14 24.53
N PRO A 48 19.83 -9.89 24.51
CA PRO A 48 21.21 -9.61 24.89
C PRO A 48 21.48 -9.84 26.38
N ASN A 49 20.43 -9.87 27.21
CA ASN A 49 20.55 -10.08 28.66
C ASN A 49 20.46 -11.56 29.07
N CYS A 50 19.59 -12.37 28.47
CA CYS A 50 19.37 -13.77 28.91
C CYS A 50 19.54 -14.85 27.83
N GLY A 51 19.71 -14.47 26.56
CA GLY A 51 19.90 -15.42 25.46
C GLY A 51 18.64 -16.11 24.93
N GLU A 52 17.46 -15.81 25.49
CA GLU A 52 16.16 -16.29 24.97
C GLU A 52 15.93 -15.86 23.52
N VAL A 53 15.27 -16.71 22.72
CA VAL A 53 14.88 -16.34 21.35
C VAL A 53 13.69 -15.38 21.40
N LEU A 54 13.87 -14.20 20.81
CA LEU A 54 12.86 -13.15 20.82
C LEU A 54 11.79 -13.40 19.76
N LYS A 55 10.54 -13.06 20.10
CA LYS A 55 9.44 -13.05 19.14
C LYS A 55 9.42 -11.74 18.33
N ALA A 56 8.71 -11.78 17.22
CA ALA A 56 8.41 -10.61 16.41
C ALA A 56 7.81 -9.47 17.25
N PHE A 57 8.34 -8.24 17.10
CA PHE A 57 7.86 -7.02 17.76
C PHE A 57 7.88 -7.01 19.30
N GLU A 58 8.62 -7.93 19.91
CA GLU A 58 8.76 -7.95 21.35
C GLU A 58 9.60 -6.75 21.82
N THR A 59 9.01 -5.84 22.58
CA THR A 59 9.72 -4.65 23.13
C THR A 59 10.38 -4.94 24.46
N LYS A 60 10.00 -6.04 25.13
CA LYS A 60 10.55 -6.52 26.39
C LYS A 60 10.66 -8.02 26.35
N CYS A 61 11.83 -8.57 26.68
CA CYS A 61 12.03 -10.01 26.73
C CYS A 61 11.09 -10.68 27.76
N SER A 62 10.25 -11.61 27.30
CA SER A 62 9.32 -12.37 28.13
C SER A 62 9.98 -13.15 29.27
N SER A 63 11.24 -13.57 29.09
CA SER A 63 11.95 -14.41 30.07
C SER A 63 12.67 -13.60 31.16
N CYS A 64 13.14 -12.38 30.87
CA CYS A 64 13.95 -11.61 31.83
C CYS A 64 13.58 -10.12 31.99
N GLY A 65 12.58 -9.62 31.25
CA GLY A 65 12.10 -8.24 31.34
C GLY A 65 13.01 -7.19 30.70
N TYR A 66 14.09 -7.57 30.03
CA TYR A 66 15.00 -6.63 29.38
C TYR A 66 14.31 -5.85 28.25
N GLU A 67 14.40 -4.51 28.27
CA GLU A 67 13.84 -3.65 27.22
C GLU A 67 14.72 -3.67 25.96
N LEU A 68 14.15 -4.13 24.85
CA LEU A 68 14.84 -4.24 23.58
C LEU A 68 14.81 -2.88 22.89
N ARG A 69 15.91 -2.12 23.00
CA ARG A 69 16.13 -0.86 22.28
C ARG A 69 17.12 -1.11 21.15
N GLY A 70 16.61 -1.45 19.97
CA GLY A 70 17.40 -1.63 18.75
C GLY A 70 16.82 -0.76 17.65
N ASN A 71 17.68 -0.03 16.92
CA ASN A 71 17.29 0.78 15.78
C ASN A 71 16.48 -0.07 14.80
N ASN A 72 15.30 0.42 14.46
CA ASN A 72 14.47 -0.06 13.37
C ASN A 72 15.33 -0.13 12.10
N VAL A 73 15.83 -1.31 11.77
CA VAL A 73 16.24 -1.60 10.40
C VAL A 73 14.93 -1.72 9.66
N GLY A 74 14.45 -0.61 9.10
CA GLY A 74 13.41 -0.68 8.10
C GLY A 74 13.88 -1.67 7.05
N SER A 75 13.00 -2.58 6.62
CA SER A 75 13.41 -3.56 5.62
C SER A 75 13.92 -2.82 4.38
N SER A 76 15.19 -3.03 4.03
CA SER A 76 15.86 -2.35 2.89
C SER A 76 15.06 -2.46 1.58
N SER A 77 14.23 -3.51 1.48
CA SER A 77 13.29 -3.74 0.39
C SER A 77 12.16 -2.71 0.33
N ILE A 78 11.57 -2.32 1.47
CA ILE A 78 10.50 -1.31 1.53
C ILE A 78 11.06 0.08 1.22
N GLU A 79 12.24 0.41 1.75
CA GLU A 79 12.91 1.68 1.42
C GLU A 79 13.20 1.78 -0.09
N GLY A 80 13.65 0.68 -0.70
CA GLY A 80 13.86 0.59 -2.14
C GLY A 80 12.58 0.82 -2.94
N LEU A 81 11.45 0.26 -2.51
CA LEU A 81 10.15 0.49 -3.15
C LEU A 81 9.71 1.95 -3.06
N ILE A 82 9.82 2.56 -1.87
CA ILE A 82 9.43 3.96 -1.66
C ILE A 82 10.26 4.87 -2.58
N LYS A 83 11.56 4.64 -2.65
CA LYS A 83 12.48 5.38 -3.52
C LYS A 83 12.16 5.19 -5.01
N ALA A 84 11.83 3.97 -5.43
CA ALA A 84 11.43 3.71 -6.81
C ALA A 84 10.13 4.47 -7.15
N ILE A 85 9.12 4.39 -6.29
CA ILE A 85 7.82 5.06 -6.50
C ILE A 85 7.97 6.59 -6.48
N SER A 86 8.87 7.16 -5.66
CA SER A 86 9.11 8.60 -5.63
C SER A 86 9.82 9.10 -6.89
N ASN A 87 10.76 8.31 -7.42
CA ASN A 87 11.56 8.69 -8.59
C ASN A 87 10.80 8.50 -9.91
N THR A 88 9.88 7.55 -9.96
CA THR A 88 9.02 7.33 -11.13
C THR A 88 8.03 8.49 -11.29
N LYS A 89 7.86 8.99 -12.52
CA LYS A 89 6.87 10.05 -12.84
C LYS A 89 5.54 9.45 -13.30
N SER A 90 5.60 8.44 -14.16
CA SER A 90 4.43 7.80 -14.76
C SER A 90 3.57 7.07 -13.73
N ILE A 91 2.27 7.36 -13.71
CA ILE A 91 1.31 6.66 -12.83
C ILE A 91 1.24 5.16 -13.18
N ASN A 92 1.33 4.80 -14.46
CA ASN A 92 1.25 3.40 -14.88
C ASN A 92 2.45 2.60 -14.39
N GLU A 93 3.64 3.18 -14.49
CA GLU A 93 4.87 2.57 -14.01
C GLU A 93 4.88 2.45 -12.47
N LYS A 94 4.35 3.45 -11.75
CA LYS A 94 4.10 3.33 -10.29
C LYS A 94 3.19 2.15 -9.97
N ARG A 95 2.11 1.95 -10.73
CA ARG A 95 1.19 0.82 -10.52
C ARG A 95 1.88 -0.51 -10.77
N GLU A 96 2.70 -0.59 -11.80
CA GLU A 96 3.48 -1.78 -12.12
C GLU A 96 4.44 -2.10 -10.97
N LEU A 97 5.24 -1.13 -10.52
CA LEU A 97 6.14 -1.27 -9.36
C LEU A 97 5.41 -1.78 -8.11
N ILE A 98 4.24 -1.23 -7.79
CA ILE A 98 3.43 -1.69 -6.64
C ILE A 98 2.97 -3.14 -6.86
N SER A 99 2.54 -3.48 -8.08
CA SER A 99 2.00 -4.82 -8.38
C SER A 99 3.08 -5.90 -8.37
N THR A 100 4.28 -5.59 -8.88
CA THR A 100 5.40 -6.53 -9.01
C THR A 100 6.25 -6.62 -7.74
N PHE A 101 6.10 -5.68 -6.80
CA PHE A 101 6.83 -5.70 -5.54
C PHE A 101 6.66 -7.04 -4.80
N TYR A 102 7.77 -7.66 -4.43
CA TYR A 102 7.76 -8.89 -3.68
C TYR A 102 7.34 -8.61 -2.23
N ILE A 103 6.24 -9.22 -1.79
CA ILE A 103 5.79 -9.11 -0.39
C ILE A 103 6.70 -10.02 0.43
N PRO A 104 7.40 -9.52 1.47
CA PRO A 104 8.28 -10.37 2.27
C PRO A 104 7.52 -11.42 3.08
N ASN A 105 8.25 -12.35 3.69
CA ASN A 105 7.73 -13.60 4.28
C ASN A 105 7.88 -13.68 5.80
N THR A 106 8.45 -12.66 6.44
CA THR A 106 8.50 -12.56 7.90
C THR A 106 7.24 -11.87 8.43
N LYS A 107 6.91 -12.11 9.70
CA LYS A 107 5.78 -11.43 10.36
C LYS A 107 6.04 -9.92 10.39
N GLU A 108 7.28 -9.54 10.67
CA GLU A 108 7.77 -8.18 10.81
C GLU A 108 7.60 -7.36 9.54
N ASP A 109 8.10 -7.89 8.44
CA ASP A 109 8.02 -7.22 7.15
C ASP A 109 6.57 -7.07 6.67
N ILE A 110 5.70 -8.06 6.97
CA ILE A 110 4.28 -7.98 6.62
C ILE A 110 3.62 -6.79 7.34
N TYR A 111 3.89 -6.62 8.63
CA TYR A 111 3.35 -5.50 9.41
C TYR A 111 3.91 -4.15 8.94
N GLU A 112 5.22 -4.08 8.66
CA GLU A 112 5.86 -2.86 8.16
C GLU A 112 5.27 -2.45 6.81
N PHE A 113 5.21 -3.39 5.86
CA PHE A 113 4.63 -3.17 4.54
C PHE A 113 3.16 -2.79 4.63
N PHE A 114 2.38 -3.50 5.43
CA PHE A 114 0.95 -3.23 5.61
C PHE A 114 0.70 -1.82 6.15
N THR A 115 1.45 -1.42 7.19
CA THR A 115 1.31 -0.10 7.82
C THR A 115 1.63 1.01 6.82
N MET A 116 2.72 0.86 6.07
CA MET A 116 3.06 1.77 4.98
C MET A 116 1.97 1.80 3.90
N ALA A 117 1.54 0.64 3.41
CA ALA A 117 0.59 0.55 2.30
C ALA A 117 -0.79 1.12 2.66
N ILE A 118 -1.28 0.91 3.89
CA ILE A 118 -2.56 1.48 4.35
C ILE A 118 -2.56 3.00 4.29
N SER A 119 -1.43 3.63 4.61
CA SER A 119 -1.30 5.10 4.54
C SER A 119 -1.50 5.64 3.11
N GLN A 120 -1.22 4.80 2.10
CA GLN A 120 -1.35 5.15 0.68
C GLN A 120 -2.78 5.02 0.13
N ILE A 121 -3.72 4.44 0.90
CA ILE A 121 -5.14 4.37 0.53
C ILE A 121 -5.82 5.71 0.85
N ASN A 122 -6.01 6.55 -0.16
CA ASN A 122 -6.76 7.81 -0.06
C ASN A 122 -7.26 8.27 -1.44
N ILE A 123 -8.27 9.15 -1.49
CA ILE A 123 -8.86 9.58 -2.79
C ILE A 123 -7.87 10.37 -3.66
N LYS A 124 -6.88 11.01 -3.05
CA LYS A 124 -5.94 11.88 -3.77
C LYS A 124 -4.89 11.06 -4.50
N ASN A 125 -4.58 9.86 -4.03
CA ASN A 125 -3.56 8.99 -4.59
C ASN A 125 -4.13 8.17 -5.77
N PRO A 126 -3.62 8.37 -7.01
CA PRO A 126 -4.11 7.67 -8.20
C PRO A 126 -3.75 6.17 -8.23
N CYS A 127 -2.85 5.72 -7.35
CA CYS A 127 -2.43 4.33 -7.21
C CYS A 127 -3.16 3.59 -6.08
N SER A 128 -4.15 4.20 -5.40
CA SER A 128 -4.81 3.53 -4.26
C SER A 128 -5.48 2.21 -4.62
N MET A 129 -6.00 2.03 -5.84
CA MET A 129 -6.54 0.74 -6.29
C MET A 129 -5.46 -0.35 -6.34
N SER A 130 -4.25 -0.01 -6.82
CA SER A 130 -3.11 -0.92 -6.84
C SER A 130 -2.65 -1.26 -5.42
N TRP A 131 -2.62 -0.28 -4.52
CA TRP A 131 -2.34 -0.51 -3.10
C TRP A 131 -3.38 -1.39 -2.42
N CYS A 132 -4.68 -1.19 -2.70
CA CYS A 132 -5.74 -2.07 -2.18
C CYS A 132 -5.54 -3.52 -2.62
N SER A 133 -5.25 -3.73 -3.91
CA SER A 133 -5.00 -5.06 -4.46
C SER A 133 -3.75 -5.69 -3.84
N LYS A 134 -2.71 -4.88 -3.60
CA LYS A 134 -1.47 -5.36 -3.01
C LYS A 134 -1.63 -5.71 -1.53
N ILE A 135 -2.41 -4.93 -0.77
CA ILE A 135 -2.74 -5.27 0.62
C ILE A 135 -3.60 -6.53 0.69
N GLU A 136 -4.52 -6.75 -0.24
CA GLU A 136 -5.27 -8.02 -0.30
C GLU A 136 -4.33 -9.22 -0.48
N GLN A 137 -3.33 -9.11 -1.35
CA GLN A 137 -2.27 -10.13 -1.47
C GLN A 137 -1.48 -10.29 -0.16
N THR A 138 -1.13 -9.17 0.50
CA THR A 138 -0.44 -9.19 1.80
C THR A 138 -1.28 -9.85 2.88
N LEU A 139 -2.59 -9.61 2.92
CA LEU A 139 -3.51 -10.23 3.88
C LEU A 139 -3.64 -11.74 3.64
N ILE A 140 -3.70 -12.18 2.38
CA ILE A 140 -3.68 -13.63 2.07
C ILE A 140 -2.39 -14.26 2.60
N LYS A 141 -1.25 -13.61 2.39
CA LYS A 141 0.04 -14.09 2.92
C LYS A 141 0.09 -14.05 4.45
N ALA A 142 -0.42 -12.98 5.05
CA ALA A 142 -0.57 -12.81 6.48
C ALA A 142 -1.37 -13.97 7.08
N LYS A 143 -2.51 -14.32 6.49
CA LYS A 143 -3.34 -15.46 6.94
C LYS A 143 -2.57 -16.78 6.98
N LEU A 144 -1.64 -16.99 6.06
CA LEU A 144 -0.78 -18.17 6.02
C LEU A 144 0.35 -18.11 7.06
N CYS A 145 0.90 -16.92 7.37
CA CYS A 145 2.02 -16.74 8.29
C CYS A 145 1.61 -16.59 9.77
N PHE A 146 0.45 -16.01 10.03
CA PHE A 146 -0.04 -15.73 11.38
C PHE A 146 -0.97 -16.84 11.91
N GLU A 147 -1.51 -17.70 11.04
CA GLU A 147 -2.62 -18.61 11.38
C GLU A 147 -3.89 -17.82 11.79
N ASN A 148 -4.92 -18.46 12.35
CA ASN A 148 -6.17 -17.80 12.79
C ASN A 148 -5.99 -17.01 14.11
N THR A 149 -4.91 -16.26 14.25
CA THR A 149 -4.60 -15.48 15.45
C THR A 149 -5.32 -14.12 15.44
N GLU A 150 -5.44 -13.51 16.63
CA GLU A 150 -5.98 -12.16 16.81
C GLU A 150 -5.23 -11.11 15.97
N GLU A 151 -3.95 -11.36 15.70
CA GLU A 151 -3.04 -10.55 14.89
C GLU A 151 -3.53 -10.36 13.45
N TYR A 152 -4.00 -11.43 12.80
CA TYR A 152 -4.57 -11.37 11.45
C TYR A 152 -5.88 -10.60 11.44
N ASN A 153 -6.76 -10.88 12.41
CA ASN A 153 -8.07 -10.22 12.52
C ASN A 153 -7.91 -8.70 12.68
N PHE A 154 -6.92 -8.27 13.47
CA PHE A 154 -6.58 -6.86 13.60
C PHE A 154 -6.18 -6.21 12.27
N LEU A 155 -5.32 -6.87 11.48
CA LEU A 155 -4.92 -6.38 10.16
C LEU A 155 -6.11 -6.29 9.20
N GLU A 156 -6.92 -7.34 9.14
CA GLU A 156 -8.10 -7.39 8.28
C GLU A 156 -9.13 -6.30 8.64
N GLU A 157 -9.41 -6.11 9.93
CA GLU A 157 -10.31 -5.06 10.42
C GLU A 157 -9.82 -3.67 9.99
N LYS A 158 -8.53 -3.36 10.22
CA LYS A 158 -7.95 -2.06 9.88
C LYS A 158 -8.00 -1.78 8.38
N TYR A 159 -7.73 -2.79 7.55
CA TYR A 159 -7.86 -2.65 6.11
C TYR A 159 -9.32 -2.41 5.70
N ASN A 160 -10.26 -3.20 6.22
CA ASN A 160 -11.68 -3.08 5.89
C ASN A 160 -12.29 -1.73 6.31
N GLU A 161 -11.89 -1.19 7.46
CA GLU A 161 -12.25 0.16 7.88
C GLU A 161 -11.76 1.21 6.86
N LYS A 162 -10.48 1.14 6.49
CA LYS A 162 -9.87 2.08 5.55
C LYS A 162 -10.49 1.99 4.15
N LYS A 163 -10.73 0.76 3.65
CA LYS A 163 -11.34 0.49 2.35
C LYS A 163 -12.77 1.04 2.28
N ARG A 164 -13.58 0.82 3.33
CA ARG A 164 -14.94 1.38 3.43
C ARG A 164 -14.94 2.90 3.39
N ARG A 165 -14.03 3.56 4.13
CA ARG A 165 -13.88 5.02 4.11
C ARG A 165 -13.49 5.53 2.73
N TYR A 166 -12.55 4.87 2.05
CA TYR A 166 -12.14 5.24 0.69
C TYR A 166 -13.28 5.10 -0.33
N GLU A 167 -14.00 3.98 -0.34
CA GLU A 167 -15.10 3.75 -1.26
C GLU A 167 -16.29 4.68 -0.96
N SER A 168 -16.59 4.98 0.30
CA SER A 168 -17.67 5.91 0.65
C SER A 168 -17.37 7.34 0.19
N GLU A 169 -16.14 7.83 0.34
CA GLU A 169 -15.78 9.16 -0.13
C GLU A 169 -15.82 9.27 -1.67
N LYS A 170 -15.40 8.21 -2.37
CA LYS A 170 -15.49 8.09 -3.83
C LYS A 170 -16.95 8.04 -4.28
N TRP A 171 -17.79 7.29 -3.58
CA TRP A 171 -19.22 7.17 -3.82
C TRP A 171 -19.94 8.52 -3.62
N ILE A 172 -19.65 9.23 -2.53
CA ILE A 172 -20.20 10.58 -2.26
C ILE A 172 -19.85 11.54 -3.40
N LYS A 173 -18.61 11.53 -3.91
CA LYS A 173 -18.22 12.37 -5.06
C LYS A 173 -18.99 12.01 -6.33
N ARG A 174 -19.26 10.72 -6.57
CA ARG A 174 -20.07 10.26 -7.71
C ARG A 174 -21.52 10.70 -7.56
N ILE A 175 -22.13 10.52 -6.39
CA ILE A 175 -23.51 10.97 -6.12
C ILE A 175 -23.64 12.48 -6.30
N LYS A 176 -22.74 13.29 -5.72
CA LYS A 176 -22.78 14.76 -5.88
C LYS A 176 -22.75 15.18 -7.35
N ARG A 177 -21.97 14.47 -8.17
CA ARG A 177 -21.92 14.72 -9.62
C ARG A 177 -23.26 14.38 -10.29
N ILE A 178 -23.84 13.23 -9.97
CA ILE A 178 -25.14 12.81 -10.51
C ILE A 178 -26.24 13.78 -10.07
N LEU A 179 -26.25 14.22 -8.81
CA LEU A 179 -27.20 15.22 -8.29
C LEU A 179 -27.12 16.56 -9.03
N ILE A 180 -25.91 17.03 -9.36
CA ILE A 180 -25.74 18.26 -10.15
C ILE A 180 -26.31 18.10 -11.56
N TYR A 181 -25.99 16.99 -12.25
CA TYR A 181 -26.51 16.76 -13.60
C TYR A 181 -28.03 16.56 -13.63
N THR A 182 -28.57 15.78 -12.70
CA THR A 182 -30.03 15.58 -12.59
C THR A 182 -30.76 16.89 -12.29
N GLY A 183 -30.22 17.74 -11.42
CA GLY A 183 -30.75 19.09 -11.17
C GLY A 183 -30.79 19.97 -12.43
N LEU A 184 -29.71 20.01 -13.21
CA LEU A 184 -29.65 20.79 -14.46
C LEU A 184 -30.64 20.26 -15.52
N VAL A 185 -30.81 18.94 -15.63
CA VAL A 185 -31.78 18.33 -16.55
C VAL A 185 -33.22 18.66 -16.17
N ILE A 186 -33.55 18.66 -14.87
CA ILE A 186 -34.89 19.03 -14.39
C ILE A 186 -35.20 20.50 -14.71
N LEU A 187 -34.23 21.41 -14.54
CA LEU A 187 -34.40 22.83 -14.89
C LEU A 187 -34.66 23.03 -16.39
N ILE A 188 -33.96 22.28 -17.25
CA ILE A 188 -34.20 22.31 -18.70
C ILE A 188 -35.62 21.82 -19.01
N ALA A 189 -36.06 20.71 -18.40
CA ALA A 189 -37.41 20.18 -18.61
C ALA A 189 -38.48 21.19 -18.16
N LEU A 190 -38.33 21.80 -16.99
CA LEU A 190 -39.24 22.84 -16.49
C LEU A 190 -39.26 24.06 -17.43
N GLY A 191 -38.09 24.51 -17.90
CA GLY A 191 -37.99 25.59 -18.88
C GLY A 191 -38.75 25.29 -20.18
N ILE A 192 -38.58 24.09 -20.73
CA ILE A 192 -39.30 23.64 -21.94
C ILE A 192 -40.81 23.58 -21.70
N THR A 193 -41.26 23.03 -20.56
CA THR A 193 -42.69 22.99 -20.23
C THR A 193 -43.31 24.38 -20.11
N GLY A 194 -42.57 25.35 -19.54
CA GLY A 194 -42.97 26.74 -19.44
C GLY A 194 -43.10 27.42 -20.80
N ILE A 195 -42.17 27.16 -21.73
CA ILE A 195 -42.22 27.66 -23.12
C ILE A 195 -43.47 27.12 -23.82
N VAL A 196 -43.71 25.80 -23.76
CA VAL A 196 -44.88 25.17 -24.42
C VAL A 196 -46.19 25.73 -23.87
N PHE A 197 -46.30 25.87 -22.55
CA PHE A 197 -47.49 26.45 -21.92
C PHE A 197 -47.70 27.91 -22.28
N GLY A 198 -46.63 28.72 -22.29
CA GLY A 198 -46.68 30.13 -22.69
C GLY A 198 -47.14 30.31 -24.13
N LEU A 199 -46.58 29.53 -25.06
CA LEU A 199 -46.98 29.54 -26.48
C LEU A 199 -48.43 29.09 -26.69
N TYR A 200 -48.89 28.08 -25.94
CA TYR A 200 -50.29 27.62 -26.01
C TYR A 200 -51.28 28.72 -25.60
N LYS A 201 -50.99 29.45 -24.51
CA LYS A 201 -51.84 30.55 -24.03
C LYS A 201 -51.75 31.81 -24.90
N ALA A 202 -50.59 32.09 -25.49
CA ALA A 202 -50.37 33.24 -26.36
C ALA A 202 -51.21 33.19 -27.66
N LYS A 203 -51.69 32.01 -28.09
CA LYS A 203 -52.59 31.88 -29.27
C LYS A 203 -53.89 32.67 -29.17
N ASN A 204 -54.33 33.06 -27.97
CA ASN A 204 -55.56 33.81 -27.77
C ASN A 204 -55.38 35.34 -27.89
N TYR A 205 -54.19 35.80 -28.27
CA TYR A 205 -53.85 37.21 -28.43
C TYR A 205 -53.37 37.46 -29.86
N ASP A 206 -53.62 38.66 -30.39
CA ASP A 206 -53.28 39.04 -31.77
C ASP A 206 -51.77 39.14 -32.00
N SER A 207 -50.99 39.44 -30.95
CA SER A 207 -49.52 39.47 -30.98
C SER A 207 -48.92 38.82 -29.72
N ILE A 208 -47.73 38.23 -29.86
CA ILE A 208 -47.07 37.44 -28.80
C ILE A 208 -46.53 38.36 -27.68
N ASP A 209 -46.07 39.54 -28.08
CA ASP A 209 -45.44 40.60 -27.30
C ASP A 209 -46.44 41.41 -26.46
N GLU A 210 -47.72 41.42 -26.81
CA GLU A 210 -48.80 41.97 -25.97
C GLU A 210 -49.35 40.95 -24.96
N SER A 211 -49.01 39.67 -25.11
CA SER A 211 -49.50 38.63 -24.21
C SER A 211 -48.81 38.71 -22.85
N PRO A 212 -49.55 38.61 -21.72
CA PRO A 212 -48.95 38.56 -20.39
C PRO A 212 -48.09 37.29 -20.17
N TYR A 213 -48.12 36.35 -21.12
CA TYR A 213 -47.37 35.10 -21.10
C TYR A 213 -46.01 35.17 -21.79
N PHE A 214 -45.68 36.28 -22.47
CA PHE A 214 -44.37 36.50 -23.11
C PHE A 214 -43.20 36.29 -22.14
N ALA A 215 -43.34 36.75 -20.89
CA ALA A 215 -42.34 36.59 -19.86
C ALA A 215 -42.01 35.11 -19.57
N LEU A 216 -42.99 34.20 -19.58
CA LEU A 216 -42.78 32.76 -19.35
C LEU A 216 -41.95 32.11 -20.46
N VAL A 217 -42.20 32.52 -21.72
CA VAL A 217 -41.44 32.05 -22.88
C VAL A 217 -40.00 32.56 -22.81
N PHE A 218 -39.82 33.85 -22.50
CA PHE A 218 -38.50 34.47 -22.36
C PHE A 218 -37.68 33.82 -21.24
N PHE A 219 -38.22 33.74 -20.02
CA PHE A 219 -37.53 33.13 -18.88
C PHE A 219 -37.27 31.64 -19.08
N GLY A 220 -38.20 30.90 -19.71
CA GLY A 220 -38.00 29.50 -20.06
C GLY A 220 -36.85 29.29 -21.04
N TYR A 221 -36.75 30.14 -22.07
CA TYR A 221 -35.70 30.08 -23.09
C TYR A 221 -34.31 30.39 -22.51
N PHE A 222 -34.17 31.50 -21.79
CA PHE A 222 -32.91 31.87 -21.15
C PHE A 222 -32.49 30.87 -20.06
N GLY A 223 -33.44 30.35 -19.29
CA GLY A 223 -33.19 29.31 -18.29
C GLY A 223 -32.68 28.00 -18.91
N ALA A 224 -33.25 27.57 -20.04
CA ALA A 224 -32.80 26.39 -20.77
C ALA A 224 -31.37 26.59 -21.32
N ILE A 225 -31.08 27.73 -21.94
CA ILE A 225 -29.74 28.05 -22.47
C ILE A 225 -28.69 28.10 -21.35
N ALA A 226 -29.00 28.79 -20.25
CA ALA A 226 -28.09 28.88 -19.11
C ALA A 226 -27.79 27.49 -18.52
N SER A 227 -28.80 26.62 -18.44
CA SER A 227 -28.63 25.25 -17.93
C SER A 227 -27.79 24.38 -18.86
N ILE A 228 -27.97 24.50 -20.18
CA ILE A 228 -27.12 23.83 -21.19
C ILE A 228 -25.67 24.32 -21.08
N GLY A 229 -25.47 25.63 -20.97
CA GLY A 229 -24.15 26.23 -20.75
C GLY A 229 -23.49 25.71 -19.46
N GLY A 230 -24.26 25.55 -18.39
CA GLY A 230 -23.81 24.97 -17.12
C GLY A 230 -23.33 23.51 -17.26
N ILE A 231 -24.06 22.67 -18.02
CA ILE A 231 -23.66 21.28 -18.29
C ILE A 231 -22.32 21.24 -19.03
N ILE A 232 -22.16 22.07 -20.07
CA ILE A 232 -20.94 22.14 -20.88
C ILE A 232 -19.77 22.63 -20.02
N ALA A 233 -19.93 23.74 -19.29
CA ALA A 233 -18.90 24.30 -18.43
C ALA A 233 -18.47 23.29 -17.35
N TYR A 234 -19.41 22.64 -16.68
CA TYR A 234 -19.11 21.64 -15.66
C TYR A 234 -18.39 20.41 -16.25
N SER A 235 -18.79 19.97 -17.45
CA SER A 235 -18.12 18.88 -18.17
C SER A 235 -16.68 19.23 -18.51
N ILE A 236 -16.43 20.45 -19.03
CA ILE A 236 -15.10 20.96 -19.34
C ILE A 236 -14.25 21.05 -18.07
N VAL A 237 -14.76 21.64 -16.99
CA VAL A 237 -14.02 21.74 -15.71
C VAL A 237 -13.67 20.36 -15.18
N THR A 238 -14.59 19.39 -15.26
CA THR A 238 -14.33 18.02 -14.80
C THR A 238 -13.28 17.33 -15.67
N PHE A 239 -13.31 17.55 -16.99
CA PHE A 239 -12.34 17.02 -17.94
C PHE A 239 -10.95 17.64 -17.76
N VAL A 240 -10.87 18.97 -17.66
CA VAL A 240 -9.64 19.71 -17.41
C VAL A 240 -9.06 19.31 -16.06
N LYS A 241 -9.87 19.19 -15.01
CA LYS A 241 -9.40 18.72 -13.70
C LYS A 241 -8.85 17.29 -13.80
N ARG A 242 -9.49 16.40 -14.55
CA ARG A 242 -9.00 15.04 -14.79
C ARG A 242 -7.63 15.07 -15.50
N ARG A 243 -7.49 15.85 -16.57
CA ARG A 243 -6.22 16.03 -17.30
C ARG A 243 -5.15 16.74 -16.49
N TYR A 244 -5.54 17.71 -15.67
CA TYR A 244 -4.62 18.42 -14.79
C TYR A 244 -4.08 17.48 -13.72
N PHE A 245 -4.90 16.61 -13.13
CA PHE A 245 -4.39 15.58 -12.22
C PHE A 245 -3.46 14.57 -12.93
N GLU A 246 -3.72 14.28 -14.20
CA GLU A 246 -2.82 13.47 -15.04
C GLU A 246 -1.50 14.19 -15.36
N ASN A 247 -1.51 15.52 -15.57
CA ASN A 247 -0.33 16.31 -15.97
C ASN A 247 0.47 16.94 -14.80
N TYR A 248 -0.17 17.47 -13.76
CA TYR A 248 0.53 18.05 -12.59
C TYR A 248 1.15 16.99 -11.68
N GLY A 249 0.69 15.74 -11.76
CA GLY A 249 1.44 14.59 -11.25
C GLY A 249 2.82 14.45 -11.91
N ASN A 250 2.99 14.96 -13.15
CA ASN A 250 4.26 14.97 -13.86
C ASN A 250 5.08 16.26 -13.59
N ASN A 251 4.43 17.43 -13.49
CA ASN A 251 5.12 18.74 -13.43
C ASN A 251 5.67 19.10 -12.03
N VAL A 252 5.03 18.67 -10.92
CA VAL A 252 5.60 18.89 -9.56
C VAL A 252 6.91 18.11 -9.38
N CYS A 253 7.02 16.93 -10.02
CA CYS A 253 8.25 16.15 -10.05
C CYS A 253 9.37 16.77 -10.89
N GLU A 254 9.05 17.65 -11.84
CA GLU A 254 10.05 18.35 -12.66
C GLU A 254 10.68 19.52 -11.90
N PHE A 255 9.89 20.23 -11.11
CA PHE A 255 10.37 21.34 -10.28
C PHE A 255 11.19 20.87 -9.06
N VAL A 256 10.85 19.72 -8.46
CA VAL A 256 11.63 19.12 -7.36
C VAL A 256 12.96 18.54 -7.86
N ASN A 257 12.96 17.81 -9.00
CA ASN A 257 14.20 17.25 -9.57
C ASN A 257 15.21 18.34 -9.99
N SER A 258 14.75 19.49 -10.53
CA SER A 258 15.63 20.63 -10.85
C SER A 258 16.37 21.18 -9.62
N ASN A 259 15.72 21.16 -8.45
CA ASN A 259 16.30 21.73 -7.24
C ASN A 259 17.21 20.74 -6.51
N ASP A 260 16.88 19.45 -6.57
CA ASP A 260 17.72 18.38 -5.99
C ASP A 260 18.98 18.11 -6.82
N GLU A 261 18.92 18.17 -8.16
CA GLU A 261 20.13 18.09 -9.00
C GLU A 261 21.08 19.27 -8.74
N LYS A 262 20.55 20.48 -8.54
CA LYS A 262 21.37 21.65 -8.19
C LYS A 262 21.97 21.53 -6.80
N ALA A 263 21.25 20.97 -5.82
CA ALA A 263 21.78 20.73 -4.48
C ALA A 263 22.90 19.67 -4.47
N ILE A 264 22.72 18.56 -5.18
CA ILE A 264 23.70 17.46 -5.24
C ILE A 264 24.97 17.86 -6.00
N VAL A 265 24.89 18.73 -7.01
CA VAL A 265 26.08 19.23 -7.74
C VAL A 265 26.87 20.25 -6.91
N VAL A 266 26.22 21.00 -6.02
CA VAL A 266 26.90 21.95 -5.11
C VAL A 266 27.63 21.21 -3.98
N GLU A 267 27.05 20.13 -3.44
CA GLU A 267 27.69 19.30 -2.41
C GLU A 267 28.94 18.58 -2.94
N ARG A 268 28.90 18.09 -4.19
CA ARG A 268 30.02 17.37 -4.82
C ARG A 268 31.22 18.23 -5.22
N ARG A 269 31.12 19.56 -5.17
CA ARG A 269 32.25 20.48 -5.40
C ARG A 269 32.96 20.92 -4.12
N LYS A 270 32.45 20.52 -2.95
CA LYS A 270 32.99 20.91 -1.64
C LYS A 270 33.75 19.79 -0.90
N ASN A 271 33.80 18.59 -1.47
CA ASN A 271 34.67 17.49 -1.04
C ASN A 271 35.67 17.16 -2.16
#